data_AF-A0A0Q4RCA5-F1
#
_entry.id   AF-A0A0Q4RCA5-F1
#
_cell.length_a   1.000
_cell.length_b   1.000
_cell.length_c   1.000
_cell.angle_alpha   90.00
_cell.angle_beta   90.00
_cell.angle_gamma   90.00
#
_symmetry.space_group_name_H-M   'P 1'
#
loop_
_entity.id
_entity.type
_entity.pdbx_description
1 polymer ?
#
loop_
_entity_poly.entity_id
_entity_poly.type
_entity_poly.pdbx_seq_one_letter_code
_entity_poly.pdbx_strand_id
1 'polypeptide(L)'
;MRRKEFAIGSEDEQEITAFLEEMSYGFLGTARADGAPSITPLNYIYLNGNIYFHGSRAGDKMKLLGADPRVTFCVAKEYAIIPSHFTDPLMACPASAFFKSVIIEGTASVVEDLMEKGEALQALMSKLQPEGGHLPIAGDDPAYRGRLKGVAVVKIEPQQINAKFKFGQNADENNREAITNGLLARGRELDAETVDLMRRYCPHHNENAHPGD
;
A
#
# COMPACT_ATOMS: atom_id res chain seq x y z
N MET A 1 11.25 9.83 -14.48
CA MET A 1 9.97 9.60 -15.20
C MET A 1 9.55 8.15 -14.97
N ARG A 2 8.31 7.89 -14.52
CA ARG A 2 7.81 6.53 -14.22
C ARG A 2 7.45 5.84 -15.56
N ARG A 3 7.89 4.61 -15.79
CA ARG A 3 7.56 3.85 -17.02
C ARG A 3 6.06 3.52 -17.02
N LYS A 4 5.35 3.92 -18.08
CA LYS A 4 3.88 3.77 -18.19
C LYS A 4 3.40 2.32 -18.08
N GLU A 5 4.20 1.37 -18.55
CA GLU A 5 3.90 -0.07 -18.54
C GLU A 5 3.73 -0.71 -17.16
N PHE A 6 4.17 -0.05 -16.07
CA PHE A 6 3.90 -0.50 -14.69
C PHE A 6 2.93 0.41 -13.95
N ALA A 7 2.46 1.48 -14.59
CA ALA A 7 1.45 2.33 -13.99
C ALA A 7 0.13 1.56 -14.02
N ILE A 8 -0.59 1.65 -12.91
CA ILE A 8 -1.92 1.07 -12.76
C ILE A 8 -2.92 2.20 -13.04
N GLY A 9 -3.88 1.95 -13.93
CA GLY A 9 -4.81 2.97 -14.42
C GLY A 9 -5.87 3.32 -13.38
N SER A 10 -6.66 4.37 -13.63
CA SER A 10 -7.84 4.67 -12.79
C SER A 10 -8.89 3.55 -12.80
N GLU A 11 -8.89 2.69 -13.82
CA GLU A 11 -9.80 1.54 -13.95
C GLU A 11 -9.46 0.38 -13.00
N ASP A 12 -8.29 0.43 -12.35
CA ASP A 12 -7.78 -0.60 -11.44
C ASP A 12 -7.90 -0.17 -9.95
N GLU A 13 -8.80 0.76 -9.63
CA GLU A 13 -9.00 1.31 -8.28
C GLU A 13 -9.25 0.21 -7.22
N GLN A 14 -9.90 -0.88 -7.63
CA GLN A 14 -10.13 -2.05 -6.78
C GLN A 14 -8.83 -2.76 -6.38
N GLU A 15 -7.85 -2.85 -7.28
CA GLU A 15 -6.56 -3.49 -6.97
C GLU A 15 -5.69 -2.62 -6.06
N ILE A 16 -5.73 -1.30 -6.27
CA ILE A 16 -5.07 -0.34 -5.38
C ILE A 16 -5.68 -0.43 -3.98
N THR A 17 -7.01 -0.44 -3.90
CA THR A 17 -7.75 -0.57 -2.64
C THR A 17 -7.41 -1.88 -1.94
N ALA A 18 -7.48 -3.01 -2.63
CA ALA A 18 -7.14 -4.31 -2.06
C ALA A 18 -5.70 -4.35 -1.54
N PHE A 19 -4.74 -3.76 -2.25
CA PHE A 19 -3.36 -3.68 -1.78
C PHE A 19 -3.19 -2.77 -0.54
N LEU A 20 -3.89 -1.63 -0.48
CA LEU A 20 -3.88 -0.77 0.71
C LEU A 20 -4.57 -1.44 1.92
N GLU A 21 -5.59 -2.26 1.68
CA GLU A 21 -6.26 -3.03 2.72
C GLU A 21 -5.40 -4.18 3.23
N GLU A 22 -4.67 -4.87 2.36
CA GLU A 22 -3.75 -5.96 2.70
C GLU A 22 -2.63 -5.50 3.65
N MET A 23 -2.06 -4.32 3.42
CA MET A 23 -0.86 -3.87 4.14
C MET A 23 -1.18 -3.28 5.51
N SER A 24 -0.42 -3.67 6.54
CA SER A 24 -0.67 -3.25 7.93
C SER A 24 -0.01 -1.94 8.34
N TYR A 25 0.98 -1.48 7.60
CA TYR A 25 1.71 -0.24 7.86
C TYR A 25 2.17 0.43 6.56
N GLY A 26 2.49 1.72 6.64
CA GLY A 26 3.06 2.50 5.56
C GLY A 26 4.01 3.56 6.09
N PHE A 27 4.50 4.40 5.19
CA PHE A 27 5.52 5.41 5.46
C PHE A 27 4.96 6.80 5.20
N LEU A 28 4.80 7.59 6.27
CA LEU A 28 4.36 8.97 6.20
C LEU A 28 5.55 9.90 5.97
N GLY A 29 5.58 10.58 4.84
CA GLY A 29 6.47 11.68 4.51
C GLY A 29 5.88 13.03 4.90
N THR A 30 6.66 13.84 5.62
CA THR A 30 6.34 15.22 6.05
C THR A 30 7.55 16.13 5.84
N ALA A 31 7.34 17.43 5.70
CA ALA A 31 8.42 18.42 5.74
C ALA A 31 8.67 18.93 7.17
N ARG A 32 9.94 19.09 7.55
CA ARG A 32 10.35 19.79 8.77
C ARG A 32 10.30 21.29 8.57
N ALA A 33 10.35 22.06 9.66
CA ALA A 33 10.28 23.53 9.61
C ALA A 33 11.42 24.17 8.81
N ASP A 34 12.58 23.52 8.72
CA ASP A 34 13.73 23.92 7.90
C ASP A 34 13.63 23.42 6.43
N GLY A 35 12.51 22.79 6.06
CA GLY A 35 12.27 22.18 4.76
C GLY A 35 12.86 20.77 4.59
N ALA A 36 13.56 20.23 5.60
CA ALA A 36 14.15 18.90 5.48
C ALA A 36 13.06 17.80 5.46
N PRO A 37 13.22 16.73 4.66
CA PRO A 37 12.26 15.63 4.63
C PRO A 37 12.31 14.83 5.93
N SER A 38 11.16 14.31 6.34
CA SER A 38 11.00 13.41 7.48
C SER A 38 10.08 12.25 7.11
N ILE A 39 10.41 11.03 7.56
CA ILE A 39 9.65 9.82 7.28
C ILE A 39 9.31 9.12 8.60
N THR A 40 8.05 8.75 8.79
CA THR A 40 7.56 8.00 9.95
C THR A 40 6.82 6.74 9.50
N PRO A 41 7.31 5.53 9.80
CA PRO A 41 6.53 4.31 9.61
C PRO A 41 5.40 4.26 10.65
N LEU A 42 4.18 3.92 10.22
CA LEU A 42 3.02 3.82 11.12
C LEU A 42 1.97 2.85 10.59
N ASN A 43 1.19 2.26 11.50
CA ASN A 43 0.02 1.48 11.14
C ASN A 43 -1.10 2.38 10.64
N TYR A 44 -1.85 1.89 9.66
CA TYR A 44 -2.92 2.64 9.02
C TYR A 44 -4.08 1.73 8.62
N ILE A 45 -5.21 2.37 8.32
CA ILE A 45 -6.26 1.78 7.52
C ILE A 45 -6.55 2.64 6.30
N TYR A 46 -7.05 2.02 5.24
CA TYR A 46 -7.65 2.70 4.11
C TYR A 46 -9.16 2.52 4.22
N LEU A 47 -9.91 3.61 4.34
CA LEU A 47 -11.35 3.59 4.58
C LEU A 47 -11.98 4.77 3.84
N ASN A 48 -13.03 4.48 3.07
CA ASN A 48 -13.80 5.48 2.32
C ASN A 48 -12.90 6.43 1.49
N GLY A 49 -11.89 5.87 0.80
CA GLY A 49 -10.97 6.64 -0.03
C GLY A 49 -9.89 7.43 0.73
N ASN A 50 -9.76 7.25 2.04
CA ASN A 50 -8.85 8.01 2.89
C ASN A 50 -7.91 7.11 3.69
N ILE A 51 -6.73 7.61 4.02
CA ILE A 51 -5.82 6.94 4.96
C ILE A 51 -6.10 7.48 6.35
N TYR A 52 -6.29 6.59 7.33
CA TYR A 52 -6.33 6.99 8.74
C TYR A 52 -5.24 6.30 9.54
N PHE A 53 -4.69 7.03 10.49
CA PHE A 53 -3.79 6.48 11.50
C PHE A 53 -4.03 7.14 12.84
N HIS A 54 -3.62 6.46 13.91
CA HIS A 54 -3.73 6.99 15.27
C HIS A 54 -2.36 7.35 15.86
N GLY A 55 -2.37 8.11 16.95
CA GLY A 55 -1.16 8.35 17.74
C GLY A 55 -1.38 9.28 18.92
N SER A 56 -0.28 9.71 19.52
CA SER A 56 -0.29 10.74 20.56
C SER A 56 -0.79 12.08 20.00
N ARG A 57 -1.57 12.82 20.79
CA ARG A 57 -2.01 14.20 20.50
C ARG A 57 -0.85 15.20 20.48
N ALA A 58 0.30 14.84 21.05
CA ALA A 58 1.49 15.66 21.10
C ALA A 58 2.72 14.90 20.62
N GLY A 59 3.70 15.63 20.13
CA GLY A 59 4.96 15.09 19.61
C GLY A 59 5.32 15.71 18.27
N ASP A 60 6.51 15.39 17.77
CA ASP A 60 7.06 16.05 16.59
C ASP A 60 6.18 15.84 15.35
N LYS A 61 5.65 14.64 15.14
CA LYS A 61 4.68 14.36 14.05
C LYS A 61 3.52 15.36 14.06
N MET A 62 2.89 15.60 15.21
CA MET A 62 1.72 16.49 15.29
C MET A 62 2.11 17.95 15.09
N LYS A 63 3.31 18.36 15.56
CA LYS A 63 3.84 19.71 15.30
C LYS A 63 4.10 19.92 13.80
N LEU A 64 4.70 18.93 13.13
CA LEU A 64 4.97 19.00 11.70
C LEU A 64 3.68 19.11 10.89
N LEU A 65 2.69 18.25 11.16
CA LEU A 65 1.39 18.29 10.47
C LEU A 65 0.61 19.58 10.74
N GLY A 66 0.77 20.17 11.94
CA GLY A 66 0.17 21.47 12.26
C GLY A 66 0.84 22.65 11.54
N ALA A 67 2.12 22.53 11.18
CA ALA A 67 2.86 23.56 10.46
C ALA A 67 2.67 23.46 8.94
N ASP A 68 2.63 22.24 8.39
CA ASP A 68 2.34 21.97 6.99
C ASP A 68 1.50 20.67 6.88
N PRO A 69 0.22 20.77 6.46
CA PRO A 69 -0.64 19.60 6.34
C PRO A 69 -0.33 18.76 5.10
N ARG A 70 0.52 19.22 4.18
CA ARG A 70 0.83 18.47 2.96
C ARG A 70 1.72 17.28 3.31
N VAL A 71 1.32 16.11 2.85
CA VAL A 71 2.00 14.84 3.15
C VAL A 71 2.13 13.96 1.92
N THR A 72 3.10 13.07 1.98
CA THR A 72 3.16 11.90 1.12
C THR A 72 2.97 10.66 1.98
N PHE A 73 2.25 9.66 1.50
CA PHE A 73 2.14 8.36 2.15
C PHE A 73 2.54 7.26 1.16
N CYS A 74 3.42 6.36 1.59
CA CYS A 74 3.93 5.28 0.74
C CYS A 74 3.63 3.92 1.37
N VAL A 75 3.15 3.00 0.55
CA VAL A 75 2.94 1.59 0.90
C VAL A 75 3.62 0.75 -0.16
N ALA A 76 4.41 -0.24 0.24
CA ALA A 76 5.12 -1.11 -0.70
C ALA A 76 5.30 -2.53 -0.14
N LYS A 77 5.29 -3.52 -1.04
CA LYS A 77 5.54 -4.94 -0.75
C LYS A 77 6.41 -5.53 -1.85
N GLU A 78 7.55 -6.09 -1.48
CA GLU A 78 8.35 -6.93 -2.37
C GLU A 78 7.75 -8.34 -2.40
N TYR A 79 7.64 -8.91 -3.59
CA TYR A 79 7.12 -10.25 -3.81
C TYR A 79 8.26 -11.21 -4.15
N ALA A 80 9.18 -10.81 -5.02
CA ALA A 80 10.34 -11.61 -5.36
C ALA A 80 11.52 -10.78 -5.87
N ILE A 81 12.72 -11.13 -5.43
CA ILE A 81 13.95 -10.82 -6.15
C ILE A 81 14.10 -11.81 -7.30
N ILE A 82 14.29 -11.29 -8.51
CA ILE A 82 14.53 -12.03 -9.74
C ILE A 82 16.03 -11.99 -10.00
N PRO A 83 16.77 -13.09 -9.76
CA PRO A 83 18.18 -13.12 -10.05
C PRO A 83 18.42 -13.14 -11.57
N SER A 84 19.53 -12.56 -12.00
CA SER A 84 19.82 -12.46 -13.44
C SER A 84 19.96 -13.82 -14.13
N HIS A 85 20.48 -14.82 -13.44
CA HIS A 85 20.67 -16.18 -13.96
C HIS A 85 19.37 -16.92 -14.30
N PHE A 86 18.20 -16.34 -14.01
CA PHE A 86 16.95 -16.86 -14.56
C PHE A 86 16.84 -16.62 -16.07
N THR A 87 17.45 -15.56 -16.59
CA THR A 87 17.36 -15.19 -18.01
C THR A 87 18.71 -15.04 -18.71
N ASP A 88 19.79 -14.78 -17.97
CA ASP A 88 21.14 -14.71 -18.50
C ASP A 88 22.16 -15.33 -17.51
N PRO A 89 22.86 -16.42 -17.89
CA PRO A 89 23.76 -17.12 -16.98
C PRO A 89 25.06 -16.35 -16.66
N LEU A 90 25.39 -15.30 -17.42
CA LEU A 90 26.65 -14.56 -17.28
C LEU A 90 26.43 -13.13 -16.82
N MET A 91 25.44 -12.43 -17.37
CA MET A 91 25.23 -11.00 -17.14
C MET A 91 24.43 -10.76 -15.86
N ALA A 92 24.86 -9.78 -15.06
CA ALA A 92 24.13 -9.37 -13.85
C ALA A 92 22.95 -8.42 -14.14
N CYS A 93 22.95 -7.74 -15.28
CA CYS A 93 22.02 -6.67 -15.62
C CYS A 93 20.52 -7.06 -15.57
N PRO A 94 20.11 -8.30 -15.92
CA PRO A 94 18.69 -8.70 -15.84
C PRO A 94 18.14 -8.83 -14.42
N ALA A 95 18.98 -8.76 -13.38
CA ALA A 95 18.53 -8.84 -11.99
C ALA A 95 17.51 -7.73 -11.68
N SER A 96 16.42 -8.08 -11.01
CA SER A 96 15.29 -7.19 -10.79
C SER A 96 14.53 -7.56 -9.51
N ALA A 97 13.62 -6.69 -9.07
CA ALA A 97 12.61 -7.00 -8.05
C ALA A 97 11.20 -6.88 -8.64
N PHE A 98 10.33 -7.80 -8.25
CA PHE A 98 8.89 -7.75 -8.46
C PHE A 98 8.20 -7.31 -7.18
N PHE A 99 7.34 -6.30 -7.30
CA PHE A 99 6.80 -5.57 -6.16
C PHE A 99 5.51 -4.85 -6.50
N LYS A 100 4.74 -4.50 -5.46
CA LYS A 100 3.68 -3.50 -5.51
C LYS A 100 4.07 -2.27 -4.71
N SER A 101 3.68 -1.09 -5.18
CA SER A 101 3.84 0.16 -4.43
C SER A 101 2.70 1.13 -4.76
N VAL A 102 2.25 1.87 -3.75
CA VAL A 102 1.28 2.96 -3.88
C VAL A 102 1.86 4.18 -3.17
N ILE A 103 1.89 5.30 -3.88
CA ILE A 103 2.31 6.60 -3.35
C ILE A 103 1.09 7.52 -3.40
N ILE A 104 0.74 8.09 -2.27
CA ILE A 104 -0.38 9.01 -2.09
C ILE A 104 0.19 10.37 -1.74
N GLU A 105 -0.20 11.40 -2.47
CA GLU A 105 0.04 12.80 -2.11
C GLU A 105 -1.28 13.40 -1.67
N GLY A 106 -1.30 14.11 -0.55
CA GLY A 106 -2.54 14.61 0.03
C GLY A 106 -2.34 15.57 1.18
N THR A 107 -3.44 15.84 1.87
CA THR A 107 -3.46 16.72 3.06
C THR A 107 -3.92 15.97 4.29
N ALA A 108 -3.19 16.14 5.39
CA ALA A 108 -3.49 15.54 6.67
C ALA A 108 -4.27 16.50 7.58
N SER A 109 -5.25 15.98 8.30
CA SER A 109 -6.03 16.72 9.30
C SER A 109 -6.35 15.84 10.50
N VAL A 110 -6.51 16.47 11.68
CA VAL A 110 -6.94 15.75 12.89
C VAL A 110 -8.45 15.55 12.83
N VAL A 111 -8.89 14.32 13.06
CA VAL A 111 -10.30 13.97 13.17
C VAL A 111 -10.80 14.34 14.57
N GLU A 112 -11.78 15.24 14.63
CA GLU A 112 -12.39 15.69 15.90
C GLU A 112 -13.76 15.05 16.16
N ASP A 113 -14.49 14.64 15.12
CA ASP A 113 -15.77 13.95 15.29
C ASP A 113 -15.56 12.56 15.91
N LEU A 114 -16.29 12.28 16.99
CA LEU A 114 -16.13 11.03 17.72
C LEU A 114 -16.68 9.83 16.95
N MET A 115 -17.68 10.03 16.09
CA MET A 115 -18.21 8.95 15.26
C MET A 115 -17.16 8.50 14.23
N GLU A 116 -16.61 9.45 13.46
CA GLU A 116 -15.53 9.16 12.50
C GLU A 116 -14.29 8.55 13.17
N LYS A 117 -13.89 9.02 14.37
CA LYS A 117 -12.79 8.40 15.14
C LYS A 117 -13.09 6.97 15.54
N GLY A 118 -14.33 6.71 15.99
CA GLY A 118 -14.78 5.38 16.38
C GLY A 118 -14.68 4.42 15.20
N GLU A 119 -15.19 4.82 14.04
CA GLU A 119 -15.14 4.05 12.80
C GLU A 119 -13.69 3.74 12.37
N ALA A 120 -12.82 4.75 12.32
CA ALA A 120 -11.43 4.57 11.90
C ALA A 120 -10.66 3.65 12.86
N LEU A 121 -10.86 3.80 14.18
CA LEU A 121 -10.20 2.95 15.17
C LEU A 121 -10.78 1.54 15.20
N GLN A 122 -12.09 1.37 14.98
CA GLN A 122 -12.69 0.05 14.84
C GLN A 122 -12.16 -0.66 13.60
N ALA A 123 -12.07 0.03 12.46
CA ALA A 123 -11.49 -0.55 11.25
C ALA A 123 -10.02 -0.98 11.49
N LEU A 124 -9.25 -0.17 12.22
CA LEU A 124 -7.89 -0.53 12.62
C LEU A 124 -7.86 -1.76 13.53
N MET A 125 -8.76 -1.85 14.50
CA MET A 125 -8.86 -3.01 15.37
C MET A 125 -9.25 -4.27 14.60
N SER A 126 -10.19 -4.19 13.66
CA SER A 126 -10.56 -5.32 12.80
C SER A 126 -9.39 -5.82 11.96
N LYS A 127 -8.45 -4.94 11.59
CA LYS A 127 -7.20 -5.32 10.90
C LYS A 127 -6.16 -5.92 11.84
N LEU A 128 -6.04 -5.45 13.08
CA LEU A 128 -5.03 -5.89 14.05
C LEU A 128 -5.42 -7.15 14.83
N GLN A 129 -6.71 -7.30 15.11
CA GLN A 129 -7.27 -8.37 15.94
C GLN A 129 -8.58 -8.87 15.30
N PRO A 130 -8.52 -9.46 14.09
CA PRO A 130 -9.70 -9.90 13.34
C PRO A 130 -10.56 -10.95 14.08
N GLU A 131 -9.96 -11.70 15.01
CA GLU A 131 -10.65 -12.66 15.88
C GLU A 131 -11.56 -12.00 16.94
N GLY A 132 -11.50 -10.68 17.10
CA GLY A 132 -12.25 -9.95 18.10
C GLY A 132 -11.75 -10.21 19.53
N GLY A 133 -12.66 -10.32 20.50
CA GLY A 133 -12.30 -10.46 21.93
C GLY A 133 -12.18 -9.12 22.66
N HIS A 134 -12.65 -8.04 22.05
CA HIS A 134 -12.80 -6.72 22.65
C HIS A 134 -14.21 -6.17 22.38
N LEU A 135 -14.63 -5.19 23.17
CA LEU A 135 -15.85 -4.44 22.87
C LEU A 135 -15.65 -3.66 21.55
N PRO A 136 -16.63 -3.63 20.63
CA PRO A 136 -16.53 -2.81 19.44
C PRO A 136 -16.36 -1.34 19.81
N ILE A 137 -15.47 -0.64 19.10
CA ILE A 137 -15.25 0.79 19.29
C ILE A 137 -16.36 1.54 18.54
N ALA A 138 -17.19 2.26 19.28
CA ALA A 138 -18.20 3.17 18.73
C ALA A 138 -18.04 4.57 19.32
N GLY A 139 -18.32 5.60 18.52
CA GLY A 139 -18.11 7.01 18.88
C GLY A 139 -19.01 7.52 20.00
N ASP A 140 -20.20 6.94 20.12
CA ASP A 140 -21.23 7.25 21.10
C ASP A 140 -21.19 6.34 22.33
N ASP A 141 -20.38 5.28 22.33
CA ASP A 141 -20.23 4.36 23.47
C ASP A 141 -19.57 5.07 24.66
N PRO A 142 -20.27 5.18 25.83
CA PRO A 142 -19.70 5.75 27.04
C PRO A 142 -18.38 5.10 27.50
N ALA A 143 -18.18 3.80 27.24
CA ALA A 143 -16.97 3.08 27.58
C ALA A 143 -15.75 3.58 26.78
N TYR A 144 -15.95 4.08 25.55
CA TYR A 144 -14.88 4.55 24.68
C TYR A 144 -14.77 6.07 24.60
N ARG A 145 -15.82 6.83 24.90
CA ARG A 145 -15.85 8.31 24.76
C ARG A 145 -14.62 9.03 25.35
N GLY A 146 -14.19 8.66 26.55
CA GLY A 146 -13.00 9.26 27.18
C GLY A 146 -11.69 8.89 26.46
N ARG A 147 -11.57 7.63 26.03
CA ARG A 147 -10.40 7.10 25.30
C ARG A 147 -10.29 7.72 23.91
N LEU A 148 -11.41 7.85 23.21
CA LEU A 148 -11.49 8.50 21.90
C LEU A 148 -11.07 9.98 21.96
N LYS A 149 -11.39 10.69 23.05
CA LYS A 149 -10.91 12.07 23.24
C LYS A 149 -9.39 12.14 23.49
N GLY A 150 -8.85 11.15 24.21
CA GLY A 150 -7.44 11.10 24.60
C GLY A 150 -6.47 10.74 23.48
N VAL A 151 -6.93 10.02 22.45
CA VAL A 151 -6.10 9.62 21.29
C VAL A 151 -6.25 10.63 20.14
N ALA A 152 -5.19 10.86 19.35
CA ALA A 152 -5.33 11.54 18.06
C ALA A 152 -5.62 10.51 16.97
N VAL A 153 -6.56 10.83 16.08
CA VAL A 153 -6.74 10.16 14.80
C VAL A 153 -6.48 11.21 13.73
N VAL A 154 -5.66 10.86 12.74
CA VAL A 154 -5.34 11.73 11.62
C VAL A 154 -5.86 11.08 10.36
N LYS A 155 -6.55 11.87 9.56
CA LYS A 155 -7.02 11.54 8.22
C LYS A 155 -6.06 12.14 7.20
N ILE A 156 -5.71 11.40 6.16
CA ILE A 156 -5.07 11.93 4.96
C ILE A 156 -6.10 11.81 3.83
N GLU A 157 -6.44 12.96 3.26
CA GLU A 157 -7.29 13.09 2.08
C GLU A 157 -6.40 13.05 0.82
N PRO A 158 -6.48 11.99 -0.01
CA PRO A 158 -5.68 11.88 -1.22
C PRO A 158 -6.04 12.96 -2.23
N GLN A 159 -5.02 13.60 -2.79
CA GLN A 159 -5.12 14.48 -3.96
C GLN A 159 -4.60 13.78 -5.22
N GLN A 160 -3.59 12.92 -5.07
CA GLN A 160 -3.08 12.05 -6.12
C GLN A 160 -2.73 10.68 -5.55
N ILE A 161 -3.06 9.63 -6.30
CA ILE A 161 -2.70 8.26 -5.98
C ILE A 161 -1.95 7.68 -7.18
N ASN A 162 -0.73 7.20 -6.93
CA ASN A 162 0.17 6.68 -7.94
C ASN A 162 0.63 5.26 -7.60
N ALA A 163 0.01 4.27 -8.24
CA ALA A 163 0.33 2.86 -8.06
C ALA A 163 1.35 2.33 -9.09
N LYS A 164 2.17 1.37 -8.68
CA LYS A 164 3.10 0.64 -9.55
C LYS A 164 3.20 -0.80 -9.09
N PHE A 165 2.72 -1.69 -9.94
CA PHE A 165 2.81 -3.12 -9.77
C PHE A 165 3.74 -3.66 -10.86
N LYS A 166 4.84 -4.31 -10.47
CA LYS A 166 5.88 -4.76 -11.39
C LYS A 166 6.04 -6.27 -11.26
N PHE A 167 5.64 -6.97 -12.31
CA PHE A 167 5.66 -8.44 -12.40
C PHE A 167 6.11 -8.91 -13.80
N GLY A 168 7.05 -8.18 -14.40
CA GLY A 168 7.67 -8.59 -15.67
C GLY A 168 6.81 -8.31 -16.91
N GLN A 169 5.92 -7.32 -16.87
CA GLN A 169 5.04 -6.96 -17.98
C GLN A 169 5.78 -6.61 -19.28
N ASN A 170 7.04 -6.20 -19.15
CA ASN A 170 7.93 -5.83 -20.27
C ASN A 170 8.89 -6.95 -20.69
N ALA A 171 8.79 -8.15 -20.09
CA ALA A 171 9.60 -9.30 -20.47
C ALA A 171 9.01 -9.97 -21.73
N ASP A 172 9.87 -10.40 -22.65
CA ASP A 172 9.46 -11.27 -23.75
C ASP A 172 9.04 -12.67 -23.23
N GLU A 173 8.44 -13.46 -24.12
CA GLU A 173 7.90 -14.76 -23.77
C GLU A 173 8.93 -15.73 -23.19
N ASN A 174 10.12 -15.82 -23.80
CA ASN A 174 11.19 -16.71 -23.34
C ASN A 174 11.67 -16.33 -21.95
N ASN A 175 11.89 -15.03 -21.71
CA ASN A 175 12.33 -14.53 -20.42
C ASN A 175 11.25 -14.72 -19.35
N ARG A 176 9.98 -14.50 -19.71
CA ARG A 176 8.86 -14.73 -18.79
C ARG A 176 8.73 -16.20 -18.40
N GLU A 177 8.85 -17.12 -19.35
CA GLU A 177 8.83 -18.56 -19.08
C GLU A 177 10.00 -18.97 -18.18
N ALA A 178 11.21 -18.50 -18.49
CA ALA A 178 12.40 -18.80 -17.70
C ALA A 178 12.30 -18.25 -16.26
N ILE A 179 11.79 -17.03 -16.07
CA ILE A 179 11.51 -16.47 -14.74
C ILE A 179 10.45 -17.30 -14.02
N THR A 180 9.37 -17.69 -14.70
CA THR A 180 8.30 -18.50 -14.12
C THR A 180 8.84 -19.85 -13.62
N ASN A 181 9.59 -20.56 -14.46
CA ASN A 181 10.20 -21.84 -14.11
C ASN A 181 11.23 -21.68 -12.98
N GLY A 182 12.03 -20.61 -13.02
CA GLY A 182 13.00 -20.30 -11.98
C GLY A 182 12.35 -20.05 -10.61
N LEU A 183 11.24 -19.31 -10.56
CA LEU A 183 10.48 -19.06 -9.34
C LEU A 183 9.85 -20.35 -8.80
N LEU A 184 9.20 -21.14 -9.66
CA LEU A 184 8.57 -22.40 -9.25
C LEU A 184 9.60 -23.42 -8.74
N ALA A 185 10.76 -23.53 -9.39
CA ALA A 185 11.85 -24.40 -8.96
C ALA A 185 12.50 -23.92 -7.65
N ARG A 186 12.59 -22.60 -7.45
CA ARG A 186 13.15 -21.99 -6.24
C ARG A 186 12.22 -22.16 -5.03
N GLY A 187 10.91 -22.02 -5.22
CA GLY A 187 9.89 -22.40 -4.23
C GLY A 187 9.94 -21.63 -2.90
N ARG A 188 10.30 -20.34 -2.91
CA ARG A 188 10.16 -19.49 -1.70
C ARG A 188 8.70 -19.17 -1.41
N GLU A 189 8.44 -18.70 -0.20
CA GLU A 189 7.10 -18.38 0.34
C GLU A 189 6.19 -17.64 -0.66
N LEU A 190 6.70 -16.60 -1.32
CA LEU A 190 5.93 -15.77 -2.26
C LEU A 190 6.16 -16.12 -3.73
N ASP A 191 6.95 -17.14 -4.07
CA ASP A 191 7.29 -17.43 -5.47
C ASP A 191 6.07 -17.89 -6.28
N ALA A 192 5.21 -18.72 -5.70
CA ALA A 192 3.96 -19.17 -6.35
C ALA A 192 2.99 -18.00 -6.57
N GLU A 193 2.77 -17.18 -5.54
CA GLU A 193 1.93 -15.97 -5.65
C GLU A 193 2.51 -14.98 -6.68
N THR A 194 3.84 -14.82 -6.72
CA THR A 194 4.52 -14.00 -7.71
C THR A 194 4.23 -14.47 -9.13
N VAL A 195 4.28 -15.79 -9.38
CA VAL A 195 3.97 -16.38 -10.69
C VAL A 195 2.51 -16.11 -11.08
N ASP A 196 1.57 -16.21 -10.15
CA ASP A 196 0.16 -15.90 -10.42
C ASP A 196 -0.04 -14.43 -10.76
N LEU A 197 0.67 -13.53 -10.07
CA LEU A 197 0.67 -12.10 -10.40
C LEU A 197 1.33 -11.81 -11.75
N MET A 198 2.41 -12.51 -12.11
CA MET A 198 3.02 -12.41 -13.45
C MET A 198 2.03 -12.80 -14.55
N ARG A 199 1.24 -13.86 -14.35
CA ARG A 199 0.19 -14.28 -15.29
C ARG A 199 -0.90 -13.22 -15.40
N ARG A 200 -1.38 -12.71 -14.25
CA ARG A 200 -2.43 -11.69 -14.18
C ARG A 200 -2.05 -10.39 -14.87
N TYR A 201 -0.83 -9.89 -14.66
CA TYR A 201 -0.38 -8.63 -15.27
C TYR A 201 0.22 -8.82 -16.67
N CYS A 202 0.10 -10.00 -17.28
CA CYS A 202 0.68 -10.22 -18.59
C CYS A 202 -0.15 -9.54 -19.70
N PRO A 203 0.46 -8.66 -20.53
CA PRO A 203 -0.26 -7.97 -21.60
C PRO A 203 -0.89 -8.92 -22.64
N HIS A 204 -0.25 -10.06 -22.90
CA HIS A 204 -0.57 -10.96 -24.01
C HIS A 204 -1.70 -11.97 -23.70
N HIS A 205 -2.30 -11.92 -22.51
CA HIS A 205 -3.47 -12.75 -22.17
C HIS A 205 -4.82 -12.02 -22.28
N ASN A 206 -4.82 -10.69 -22.44
CA ASN A 206 -6.04 -9.92 -22.63
C ASN A 206 -6.49 -9.82 -24.11
N GLU A 207 -5.70 -10.33 -25.08
CA GLU A 207 -6.12 -10.38 -26.49
C GLU A 207 -6.88 -11.66 -26.88
N ASN A 208 -7.00 -12.65 -25.98
CA ASN A 208 -7.71 -13.91 -26.25
C ASN A 208 -8.99 -14.11 -25.40
N ALA A 209 -9.43 -13.11 -24.64
CA ALA A 209 -10.75 -13.13 -24.00
C ALA A 209 -11.79 -12.43 -24.91
N HIS A 210 -12.35 -13.23 -25.82
CA HIS A 210 -13.39 -12.95 -26.83
C HIS A 210 -12.93 -12.34 -28.17
N PRO A 211 -13.17 -13.10 -29.25
CA PRO A 211 -14.42 -12.90 -29.99
C PRO A 211 -15.22 -14.19 -30.10
N GLY A 212 -16.45 -14.18 -29.57
CA GLY A 212 -17.52 -15.12 -29.92
C GLY A 212 -17.39 -16.55 -29.35
N ASP A 213 -18.24 -16.85 -28.37
CA ASP A 213 -19.18 -17.98 -28.42
C ASP A 213 -20.26 -17.78 -27.34
#